data_AF-A0A956J3M1-F1
#
_entry.id   AF-A0A956J3M1-F1
#
_cell.length_a   1.000
_cell.length_b   1.000
_cell.length_c   1.000
_cell.angle_alpha   90.00
_cell.angle_beta   90.00
_cell.angle_gamma   90.00
#
_symmetry.space_group_name_H-M   'P 1'
#
loop_
_entity.id
_entity.type
_entity.pdbx_description
1 polymer ?
#
loop_
_entity_poly.entity_id
_entity_poly.type
_entity_poly.pdbx_seq_one_letter_code
_entity_poly.pdbx_strand_id
1 'polypeptide(L)'
;IAFRSDSVSSIYAAASCGLGIALLPRSVAERDSTLVRIRTETSPTPREVWQTIHADMRNNARVRAVTEFLAGVVAARVPNGTAS
;
A
#
# COMPACT_ATOMS: atom_id res chain seq x y z
N ILE A 1 0.05 -14.85 -22.19
CA ILE A 1 1.31 -14.63 -21.42
C ILE A 1 0.96 -13.72 -20.24
N ALA A 2 1.45 -13.99 -19.04
CA ALA A 2 1.19 -13.17 -17.85
C ALA A 2 2.52 -12.78 -17.17
N PHE A 3 2.63 -11.52 -16.73
CA PHE A 3 3.77 -11.03 -15.96
C PHE A 3 3.52 -11.19 -14.46
N ARG A 4 4.51 -11.73 -13.73
CA ARG A 4 4.44 -11.94 -12.28
C ARG A 4 5.67 -11.33 -11.62
N SER A 5 5.44 -10.55 -10.59
CA SER A 5 6.45 -10.03 -9.67
C SER A 5 5.83 -9.88 -8.28
N ASP A 6 6.66 -9.93 -7.25
CA ASP A 6 6.32 -9.65 -5.85
C ASP A 6 6.52 -8.18 -5.47
N SER A 7 7.13 -7.38 -6.36
CA SER A 7 7.29 -5.95 -6.17
C SER A 7 6.12 -5.16 -6.75
N VAL A 8 5.55 -4.29 -5.93
CA VAL A 8 4.52 -3.33 -6.35
C VAL A 8 5.04 -2.41 -7.46
N SER A 9 6.31 -1.99 -7.41
CA SER A 9 6.87 -1.08 -8.42
C SER A 9 6.96 -1.72 -9.80
N SER A 10 7.32 -3.01 -9.86
CA SER A 10 7.40 -3.76 -11.11
C SER A 10 6.02 -3.98 -11.73
N ILE A 11 5.03 -4.35 -10.90
CA ILE A 11 3.63 -4.51 -11.33
C ILE A 11 3.04 -3.17 -11.78
N TYR A 12 3.34 -2.07 -11.08
CA TYR A 12 2.94 -0.72 -11.45
C TYR A 12 3.52 -0.29 -12.80
N ALA A 13 4.83 -0.50 -13.02
CA ALA A 13 5.49 -0.16 -14.26
C ALA A 13 4.92 -0.96 -15.45
N ALA A 14 4.65 -2.25 -15.25
CA ALA A 14 4.02 -3.08 -16.27
C ALA A 14 2.61 -2.54 -16.66
N ALA A 15 1.78 -2.20 -15.68
CA ALA A 15 0.44 -1.69 -15.93
C ALA A 15 0.43 -0.31 -16.60
N SER A 16 1.25 0.62 -16.10
CA SER A 16 1.36 1.99 -16.65
C SER A 16 1.94 2.01 -18.07
N CYS A 17 2.81 1.07 -18.42
CA CYS A 17 3.30 0.88 -19.80
C CYS A 17 2.31 0.13 -20.71
N GLY A 18 1.09 -0.18 -20.26
CA GLY A 18 0.06 -0.79 -21.08
C GLY A 18 0.17 -2.31 -21.23
N LEU A 19 0.93 -3.01 -20.37
CA LEU A 19 1.00 -4.48 -20.42
C LEU A 19 -0.35 -5.14 -20.08
N GLY A 20 -1.22 -4.45 -19.34
CA GLY A 20 -2.57 -4.89 -19.05
C GLY A 20 -3.09 -4.45 -17.67
N ILE A 21 -3.95 -5.28 -17.09
CA ILE A 21 -4.62 -5.02 -15.81
C ILE A 21 -3.74 -5.52 -14.65
N ALA A 22 -3.66 -4.74 -13.58
CA ALA A 22 -2.89 -5.09 -12.39
C ALA A 22 -3.64 -4.78 -11.08
N LEU A 23 -3.36 -5.58 -10.05
CA LEU A 23 -3.76 -5.30 -8.68
C LEU A 23 -2.71 -4.40 -8.01
N LEU A 24 -3.10 -3.18 -7.63
CA LEU A 24 -2.20 -2.17 -7.07
C LEU A 24 -2.76 -1.59 -5.76
N PRO A 25 -1.91 -1.19 -4.81
CA PRO A 25 -2.34 -0.36 -3.68
C PRO A 25 -2.98 0.93 -4.19
N ARG A 26 -4.15 1.26 -3.65
CA ARG A 26 -4.92 2.46 -4.02
C ARG A 26 -4.06 3.74 -3.95
N SER A 27 -3.27 3.88 -2.89
CA SER A 27 -2.41 5.04 -2.66
C SER A 27 -1.27 5.21 -3.67
N VAL A 28 -0.93 4.16 -4.43
CA VAL A 28 0.03 4.19 -5.54
C VAL A 28 -0.72 4.53 -6.83
N ALA A 29 -1.77 3.77 -7.14
CA ALA A 29 -2.50 3.93 -8.39
C ALA A 29 -3.22 5.28 -8.53
N GLU A 30 -3.76 5.85 -7.44
CA GLU A 30 -4.47 7.14 -7.46
C GLU A 30 -3.57 8.34 -7.78
N ARG A 31 -2.25 8.19 -7.71
CA ARG A 31 -1.29 9.26 -8.06
C ARG A 31 -1.02 9.34 -9.56
N ASP A 32 -1.46 8.35 -10.33
CA ASP A 32 -1.19 8.23 -11.74
C ASP A 32 -2.48 8.38 -12.53
N SER A 33 -2.62 9.51 -13.23
CA SER A 33 -3.80 9.82 -14.04
C SER A 33 -3.93 8.95 -15.29
N THR A 34 -2.89 8.21 -15.67
CA THR A 34 -2.92 7.28 -16.81
C THR A 34 -3.56 5.94 -16.45
N LEU A 35 -3.69 5.64 -15.15
CA LEU A 35 -4.35 4.43 -14.67
C LEU A 35 -5.84 4.68 -14.42
N VAL A 36 -6.66 3.72 -14.82
CA VAL A 36 -8.10 3.72 -14.56
C VAL A 36 -8.45 2.58 -13.60
N ARG A 37 -9.23 2.89 -12.57
CA ARG A 37 -9.74 1.88 -11.63
C ARG A 37 -10.83 1.04 -12.30
N ILE A 38 -10.61 -0.27 -12.34
CA ILE A 38 -11.63 -1.24 -12.71
C ILE A 38 -12.42 -1.62 -11.45
N ARG A 39 -13.75 -1.51 -11.50
CA ARG A 39 -14.62 -1.99 -10.42
C ARG A 39 -14.74 -3.50 -10.53
N THR A 40 -14.52 -4.20 -9.42
CA THR A 40 -14.69 -5.64 -9.29
C THR A 40 -15.85 -5.93 -8.35
N GLU A 41 -16.55 -7.05 -8.56
CA GLU A 41 -17.66 -7.47 -7.68
C GLU A 41 -17.17 -7.73 -6.25
N THR A 42 -15.95 -8.28 -6.12
CA THR A 42 -15.30 -8.54 -4.84
C THR A 42 -14.05 -7.69 -4.71
N SER A 43 -13.83 -7.12 -3.52
CA SER A 43 -12.56 -6.48 -3.20
C SER A 43 -11.52 -7.52 -2.79
N PRO A 44 -10.26 -7.41 -3.26
CA PRO A 44 -9.20 -8.28 -2.78
C PRO A 44 -8.94 -8.03 -1.30
N THR A 45 -8.49 -9.07 -0.60
CA THR A 45 -8.15 -8.99 0.83
C THR A 45 -7.15 -7.84 1.08
N PRO A 46 -7.43 -6.93 2.02
CA PRO A 46 -6.50 -5.87 2.36
C PRO A 46 -5.13 -6.41 2.76
N ARG A 47 -4.07 -5.77 2.28
CA ARG A 47 -2.71 -6.05 2.77
C ARG A 47 -2.51 -5.30 4.08
N GLU A 48 -2.20 -6.05 5.13
CA GLU A 48 -1.82 -5.48 6.42
C GLU A 48 -0.43 -4.87 6.35
N VAL A 49 -0.28 -3.69 6.97
CA VAL A 49 1.00 -2.96 7.06
C VAL A 49 1.39 -2.93 8.52
N TRP A 50 2.60 -3.40 8.82
CA TRP A 50 3.14 -3.50 10.17
C TRP A 50 4.36 -2.59 10.32
N GLN A 51 4.50 -1.98 11.49
CA GLN A 51 5.71 -1.27 11.86
C GLN A 51 6.53 -2.10 12.84
N THR A 52 7.75 -2.48 12.43
CA THR A 52 8.66 -3.28 13.26
C THR A 52 9.73 -2.39 13.90
N ILE A 53 9.93 -2.54 15.21
CA ILE A 53 10.92 -1.79 15.99
C ILE A 53 11.72 -2.78 16.83
N HIS A 54 13.04 -2.64 16.85
CA HIS A 54 13.90 -3.46 17.71
C HIS A 54 13.54 -3.23 19.19
N ALA A 55 13.46 -4.30 19.98
CA ALA A 55 12.99 -4.23 21.37
C ALA A 55 13.73 -3.17 22.20
N ASP A 56 15.06 -3.13 22.10
CA ASP A 56 15.92 -2.20 22.84
C ASP A 56 15.66 -0.72 22.48
N MET A 57 15.17 -0.46 21.28
CA MET A 57 14.91 0.89 20.78
C MET A 57 13.50 1.40 21.14
N ARG A 58 12.58 0.52 21.55
CA ARG A 58 11.18 0.86 21.82
C ARG A 58 11.01 1.97 22.85
N ASN A 59 11.89 2.01 23.85
CA ASN A 59 11.83 3.00 24.94
C ASN A 59 12.57 4.31 24.62
N ASN A 60 13.28 4.39 23.49
CA ASN A 60 13.95 5.61 23.10
C ASN A 60 12.92 6.68 22.67
N ALA A 61 12.99 7.86 23.27
CA ALA A 61 12.02 8.93 23.02
C ALA A 61 11.92 9.36 21.55
N ARG A 62 13.05 9.40 20.81
CA ARG A 62 13.07 9.77 19.39
C ARG A 62 12.42 8.68 18.53
N VAL A 63 12.70 7.41 18.84
CA VAL A 63 12.11 6.26 18.13
C VAL A 63 10.60 6.21 18.33
N ARG A 64 10.14 6.43 19.57
CA ARG A 64 8.70 6.50 19.87
C ARG A 64 8.01 7.63 19.13
N ALA A 65 8.60 8.83 19.13
CA ALA A 65 8.04 9.99 18.43
C ALA A 65 7.87 9.74 16.93
N VAL A 66 8.89 9.18 16.27
CA VAL A 66 8.80 8.86 14.83
C VAL A 66 7.79 7.75 14.56
N THR A 67 7.74 6.73 15.42
CA THR A 67 6.77 5.64 15.31
C THR A 67 5.34 6.12 15.37
N GLU A 68 5.03 6.95 16.37
CA GLU A 68 3.70 7.52 16.54
C GLU A 68 3.31 8.43 15.38
N PHE A 69 4.27 9.25 14.91
CA PHE A 69 4.08 10.07 13.73
C PHE A 69 3.77 9.25 12.48
N LEU A 70 4.57 8.21 12.19
CA LEU A 70 4.38 7.34 11.03
C LEU A 70 3.04 6.60 11.10
N ALA A 71 2.67 6.09 12.27
CA ALA A 71 1.37 5.45 12.49
C ALA A 71 0.22 6.43 12.17
N GLY A 72 0.31 7.68 12.62
CA GLY A 72 -0.68 8.72 12.30
C GLY A 72 -0.77 9.04 10.81
N VAL A 73 0.37 9.20 10.12
CA VAL A 73 0.42 9.48 8.68
C VAL A 73 -0.15 8.33 7.85
N VAL A 74 0.15 7.08 8.23
CA VAL A 74 -0.35 5.89 7.52
C VAL A 74 -1.84 5.70 7.78
N ALA A 75 -2.30 5.83 9.03
CA ALA A 75 -3.71 5.71 9.38
C ALA A 75 -4.58 6.77 8.68
N ALA A 76 -4.10 8.00 8.54
CA ALA A 76 -4.80 9.05 7.80
C ALA A 76 -4.94 8.74 6.30
N ARG A 77 -4.10 7.86 5.75
CA ARG A 77 -4.04 7.54 4.31
C ARG A 77 -4.66 6.18 3.97
N VAL A 78 -4.87 5.33 4.96
CA VAL A 78 -5.66 4.10 4.85
C VAL A 78 -7.10 4.46 5.22
N PRO A 79 -8.05 4.56 4.27
CA PRO A 79 -9.44 4.64 4.65
C PRO A 79 -9.76 3.38 5.46
N ASN A 80 -10.21 3.57 6.70
CA ASN A 80 -10.64 2.49 7.60
C ASN A 80 -11.54 1.54 6.79
N GLY A 81 -11.02 0.35 6.49
CA GLY A 81 -11.82 -0.70 5.88
C GLY A 81 -12.88 -1.10 6.87
N THR A 82 -14.08 -0.53 6.73
CA THR A 82 -15.27 -1.07 7.40
C THR A 82 -15.47 -2.47 6.86
N ALA A 83 -15.33 -3.43 7.77
CA ALA A 83 -15.66 -4.82 7.54
C ALA A 83 -17.08 -4.92 6.97
N SER A 84 -17.21 -5.64 5.85
CA SER A 84 -18.40 -6.42 5.53
C SER A 84 -18.03 -7.54 4.59
#